data_AF-A0A2J8K4F9-F1
#
_entry.id   AF-A0A2J8K4F9-F1
#
_cell.length_a   1.000
_cell.length_b   1.000
_cell.length_c   1.000
_cell.angle_alpha   90.00
_cell.angle_beta   90.00
_cell.angle_gamma   90.00
#
_symmetry.space_group_name_H-M   'P 1'
#
loop_
_entity.id
_entity.type
_entity.pdbx_description
1 polymer ?
#
loop_
_entity_poly.entity_id
_entity_poly.type
_entity_poly.pdbx_seq_one_letter_code
_entity_poly.pdbx_strand_id
1 'polypeptide(L)'
;MTDLNDNICKRYIKMITNIVILSLIICISLAFWIISMTASTYYGNLRPISPWRWLFSVVVPVLIVSNGLKKKSLDHSGALGGLVVGFILTIANFSFFTSLLMFFLSSSKLTKWKGEVKKRLDSEYKEGGQRNWVQVFCNGAVPTELALLYMIENGPGEIPVDFSKQYSAS
;
A
#
# COMPACT_ATOMS: atom_id res chain seq x y z
N MET A 1 40.58 -4.47 -8.23
CA MET A 1 39.96 -4.20 -9.55
C MET A 1 38.76 -5.13 -9.80
N THR A 2 38.84 -6.39 -9.38
CA THR A 2 37.75 -7.39 -9.40
C THR A 2 36.52 -7.02 -8.55
N ASP A 3 36.69 -6.51 -7.33
CA ASP A 3 35.56 -6.12 -6.45
C ASP A 3 34.72 -4.94 -6.97
N LEU A 4 35.33 -4.04 -7.75
CA LEU A 4 34.64 -2.91 -8.36
C LEU A 4 33.72 -3.39 -9.49
N ASN A 5 34.22 -4.30 -10.33
CA ASN A 5 33.43 -4.89 -11.41
C ASN A 5 32.28 -5.77 -10.87
N ASP A 6 32.49 -6.51 -9.78
CA ASP A 6 31.43 -7.34 -9.19
C ASP A 6 30.29 -6.49 -8.59
N ASN A 7 30.63 -5.37 -7.93
CA ASN A 7 29.64 -4.42 -7.43
C ASN A 7 28.86 -3.71 -8.54
N ILE A 8 29.55 -3.32 -9.62
CA ILE A 8 28.90 -2.71 -10.80
C ILE A 8 27.94 -3.72 -11.44
N CYS A 9 28.37 -4.98 -11.61
CA CYS A 9 27.56 -6.06 -12.17
C CYS A 9 26.31 -6.33 -11.31
N LYS A 10 26.45 -6.48 -9.99
CA LYS A 10 25.31 -6.62 -9.06
C LYS A 10 24.33 -5.46 -9.14
N ARG A 11 24.83 -4.23 -9.23
CA ARG A 11 23.99 -3.03 -9.34
C ARG A 11 23.24 -3.02 -10.67
N TYR A 12 23.91 -3.40 -11.76
CA TYR A 12 23.31 -3.48 -13.09
C TYR A 12 22.23 -4.57 -13.17
N ILE A 13 22.50 -5.76 -12.64
CA ILE A 13 21.52 -6.85 -12.52
C ILE A 13 20.30 -6.38 -11.72
N LYS A 14 20.50 -5.74 -10.56
CA LYS A 14 19.40 -5.21 -9.75
C LYS A 14 18.57 -4.15 -10.49
N MET A 15 19.22 -3.29 -11.28
CA MET A 15 18.53 -2.30 -12.10
C MET A 15 17.68 -2.96 -13.20
N ILE A 16 18.25 -3.92 -13.93
CA ILE A 16 17.52 -4.67 -14.96
C ILE A 16 16.34 -5.42 -14.37
N THR A 17 16.54 -6.14 -13.25
CA THR A 17 15.45 -6.86 -12.57
C THR A 17 14.32 -5.91 -12.17
N ASN A 18 14.62 -4.73 -11.63
CA ASN A 18 13.60 -3.73 -11.30
C ASN A 18 12.84 -3.23 -12.54
N ILE A 19 13.53 -3.02 -13.66
CA ILE A 19 12.91 -2.59 -14.92
C ILE A 19 11.95 -3.65 -15.45
N VAL A 20 12.37 -4.92 -15.45
CA VAL A 20 11.52 -6.05 -15.89
C VAL A 20 10.31 -6.23 -14.98
N ILE A 21 10.48 -6.10 -13.67
CA ILE A 21 9.35 -6.15 -12.73
C ILE A 21 8.38 -5.01 -13.02
N LEU A 22 8.88 -3.79 -13.22
CA LEU A 22 8.03 -2.64 -13.50
C LEU A 22 7.25 -2.79 -14.81
N SER A 23 7.90 -3.28 -15.87
CA SER A 23 7.23 -3.50 -17.16
C SER A 23 6.14 -4.57 -17.05
N LEU A 24 6.40 -5.68 -16.33
CA LEU A 24 5.40 -6.71 -16.08
C LEU A 24 4.20 -6.18 -15.30
N ILE A 25 4.42 -5.37 -14.26
CA ILE A 25 3.33 -4.76 -13.47
C ILE A 25 2.48 -3.84 -14.35
N ILE A 26 3.11 -3.04 -15.22
CA ILE A 26 2.38 -2.17 -16.16
C ILE A 26 1.53 -3.00 -17.11
N CYS A 27 2.08 -4.06 -17.69
CA CYS A 27 1.33 -4.95 -18.59
C CYS A 27 0.13 -5.61 -17.88
N ILE A 28 0.34 -6.12 -16.66
CA ILE A 28 -0.73 -6.73 -15.85
C ILE A 28 -1.82 -5.70 -15.55
N SER A 29 -1.44 -4.50 -15.12
CA SER A 29 -2.39 -3.42 -14.82
C SER A 29 -3.24 -3.04 -16.05
N LEU A 30 -2.62 -2.91 -17.22
CA LEU A 30 -3.33 -2.64 -18.46
C LEU A 30 -4.30 -3.77 -18.84
N ALA A 31 -3.89 -5.03 -18.66
CA ALA A 31 -4.76 -6.18 -18.91
C ALA A 31 -5.98 -6.18 -17.99
N PHE A 32 -5.79 -5.94 -16.68
CA PHE A 32 -6.90 -5.82 -15.72
C PHE A 32 -7.86 -4.68 -16.09
N TRP A 33 -7.33 -3.54 -16.56
CA TRP A 33 -8.17 -2.45 -17.03
C TRP A 33 -8.98 -2.82 -18.28
N ILE A 34 -8.37 -3.47 -19.28
CA ILE A 34 -9.08 -3.92 -20.49
C ILE A 34 -10.22 -4.88 -20.15
N ILE A 35 -9.97 -5.83 -19.24
CA ILE A 35 -11.00 -6.74 -18.73
C ILE A 35 -12.11 -5.96 -18.02
N SER A 36 -11.75 -5.01 -17.16
CA SER A 36 -12.71 -4.18 -16.42
C SER A 36 -13.56 -3.30 -17.33
N MET A 37 -12.98 -2.73 -18.39
CA MET A 37 -13.69 -1.98 -19.42
C MET A 37 -14.67 -2.88 -20.18
N THR A 38 -14.22 -4.07 -20.56
CA THR A 38 -15.07 -5.06 -21.27
C THR A 38 -16.26 -5.49 -20.40
N ALA A 39 -16.01 -5.76 -19.12
CA ALA A 39 -17.05 -6.08 -18.15
C ALA A 39 -18.02 -4.91 -17.92
N SER A 40 -17.50 -3.67 -17.88
CA SER A 40 -18.34 -2.46 -17.79
C SER A 40 -19.28 -2.33 -18.99
N THR A 41 -18.79 -2.55 -20.21
CA THR A 41 -19.61 -2.54 -21.43
C THR A 41 -20.66 -3.65 -21.43
N TYR A 42 -20.37 -4.81 -20.83
CA TYR A 42 -21.28 -5.95 -20.78
C TYR A 42 -22.36 -5.83 -19.69
N TYR A 43 -21.96 -5.43 -18.47
CA TYR A 43 -22.86 -5.37 -17.31
C TYR A 43 -23.49 -3.98 -17.08
N GLY A 44 -23.01 -2.94 -17.75
CA GLY A 44 -23.58 -1.57 -17.77
C GLY A 44 -23.48 -0.77 -16.46
N ASN A 45 -23.35 -1.43 -15.31
CA ASN A 45 -23.36 -0.80 -13.98
C ASN A 45 -21.99 -0.73 -13.28
N LEU A 46 -20.95 -1.36 -13.84
CA LEU A 46 -19.63 -1.40 -13.22
C LEU A 46 -18.78 -0.19 -13.66
N ARG A 47 -18.30 0.59 -12.70
CA ARG A 47 -17.32 1.65 -12.96
C ARG A 47 -15.93 1.02 -13.12
N PRO A 48 -15.30 1.10 -14.30
CA PRO A 48 -14.02 0.46 -14.53
C PRO A 48 -12.92 1.16 -13.73
N ILE A 49 -12.10 0.38 -13.03
CA ILE A 49 -10.95 0.89 -12.28
C ILE A 49 -9.85 1.25 -13.29
N SER A 50 -9.40 2.50 -13.27
CA SER A 50 -8.35 2.97 -14.16
C SER A 50 -7.03 2.18 -14.01
N PRO A 51 -6.23 2.00 -15.09
CA PRO A 51 -4.99 1.22 -15.02
C PRO A 51 -3.98 1.86 -14.06
N TRP A 52 -3.92 3.18 -14.02
CA TRP A 52 -3.02 3.87 -13.11
C TRP A 52 -3.37 3.56 -11.64
N ARG A 53 -4.65 3.38 -11.28
CA ARG A 53 -5.03 2.96 -9.93
C ARG A 53 -4.59 1.54 -9.61
N TRP A 54 -4.76 0.60 -10.54
CA TRP A 54 -4.22 -0.76 -10.43
C TRP A 54 -2.70 -0.79 -10.24
N LEU A 55 -1.99 0.08 -10.96
CA LEU A 55 -0.54 0.21 -10.83
C LEU A 55 -0.16 0.74 -9.43
N PHE A 56 -0.81 1.82 -8.99
CA PHE A 56 -0.52 2.45 -7.71
C PHE A 56 -0.89 1.55 -6.52
N SER A 57 -2.00 0.79 -6.60
CA SER A 57 -2.43 -0.10 -5.52
C SER A 57 -1.49 -1.27 -5.27
N VAL A 58 -0.68 -1.65 -6.28
CA VAL A 58 0.36 -2.66 -6.11
C VAL A 58 1.68 -2.00 -5.71
N VAL A 59 2.14 -1.02 -6.49
CA VAL A 59 3.49 -0.46 -6.33
C VAL A 59 3.64 0.28 -5.01
N VAL A 60 2.68 1.13 -4.63
CA VAL A 60 2.86 2.01 -3.47
C VAL A 60 2.85 1.22 -2.14
N PRO A 61 1.91 0.30 -1.87
CA PRO A 61 1.95 -0.54 -0.67
C PRO A 61 3.22 -1.40 -0.59
N VAL A 62 3.68 -1.97 -1.71
CA VAL A 62 4.94 -2.73 -1.76
C VAL A 62 6.13 -1.87 -1.37
N LEU A 63 6.23 -0.63 -1.87
CA LEU A 63 7.30 0.29 -1.51
C LEU A 63 7.25 0.66 -0.02
N ILE A 64 6.06 0.94 0.53
CA ILE A 64 5.90 1.29 1.95
C ILE A 64 6.29 0.12 2.85
N VAL A 65 5.77 -1.07 2.57
CA VAL A 65 6.06 -2.28 3.35
C VAL A 65 7.54 -2.63 3.26
N SER A 66 8.15 -2.55 2.07
CA SER A 66 9.58 -2.76 1.89
C SER A 66 10.41 -1.77 2.71
N ASN A 67 10.02 -0.50 2.73
CA ASN A 67 10.66 0.51 3.57
C ASN A 67 10.41 0.26 5.06
N GLY A 68 9.23 -0.23 5.43
CA GLY A 68 8.88 -0.61 6.79
C GLY A 68 9.75 -1.75 7.33
N LEU A 69 9.97 -2.80 6.52
CA LEU A 69 10.88 -3.91 6.83
C LEU A 69 12.32 -3.43 6.96
N LYS A 70 12.83 -2.66 5.98
CA LYS A 70 14.20 -2.09 6.03
C LYS A 70 14.44 -1.24 7.27
N LYS A 71 13.42 -0.48 7.68
CA LYS A 71 13.47 0.40 8.85
C LYS A 71 13.10 -0.33 10.15
N LYS A 72 12.90 -1.65 10.14
CA LYS A 72 12.45 -2.46 11.29
C LYS A 72 11.18 -1.90 11.98
N SER A 73 10.28 -1.27 11.24
CA SER A 73 9.00 -0.76 11.75
C SER A 73 7.85 -1.75 11.57
N LEU A 74 8.03 -2.75 10.71
CA LEU A 74 7.11 -3.89 10.49
C LEU A 74 7.93 -5.18 10.53
N ASP A 75 7.33 -6.26 10.98
CA ASP A 75 7.85 -7.61 10.77
C ASP A 75 7.29 -8.23 9.47
N HIS A 76 7.67 -9.47 9.15
CA HIS A 76 7.20 -10.15 7.94
C HIS A 76 5.68 -10.39 7.91
N SER A 77 5.06 -10.61 9.07
CA SER A 77 3.60 -10.79 9.16
C SER A 77 2.87 -9.46 8.99
N GLY A 78 3.36 -8.39 9.63
CA GLY A 78 2.85 -7.04 9.49
C GLY A 78 3.03 -6.54 8.06
N ALA A 79 4.11 -6.91 7.39
CA ALA A 79 4.32 -6.63 5.97
C ALA A 79 3.20 -7.22 5.11
N LEU A 80 2.85 -8.49 5.31
CA LEU A 80 1.74 -9.12 4.57
C LEU A 80 0.40 -8.44 4.86
N GLY A 81 0.09 -8.17 6.13
CA GLY A 81 -1.12 -7.43 6.50
C GLY A 81 -1.17 -6.03 5.90
N GLY A 82 -0.03 -5.33 5.88
CA GLY A 82 0.09 -3.98 5.32
C GLY A 82 -0.06 -3.95 3.80
N LEU A 83 0.36 -5.00 3.10
CA LEU A 83 0.12 -5.14 1.65
C LEU A 83 -1.36 -5.28 1.35
N VAL A 84 -2.07 -6.17 2.05
CA VAL A 84 -3.51 -6.41 1.83
C VAL A 84 -4.32 -5.16 2.15
N VAL A 85 -4.13 -4.59 3.34
CA VAL A 85 -4.82 -3.37 3.77
C VAL A 85 -4.50 -2.21 2.81
N GLY A 86 -3.22 -1.97 2.54
CA GLY A 86 -2.79 -0.88 1.65
C GLY A 86 -3.37 -1.01 0.24
N PHE A 87 -3.43 -2.23 -0.31
CA PHE A 87 -4.00 -2.50 -1.63
C PHE A 87 -5.50 -2.16 -1.68
N ILE A 88 -6.29 -2.67 -0.73
CA ILE A 88 -7.74 -2.43 -0.68
C ILE A 88 -8.03 -0.94 -0.56
N LEU A 89 -7.37 -0.25 0.38
CA LEU A 89 -7.58 1.19 0.58
C LEU A 89 -7.22 2.01 -0.65
N THR A 90 -6.14 1.66 -1.35
CA THR A 90 -5.69 2.38 -2.55
C THR A 90 -6.66 2.21 -3.72
N ILE A 91 -7.25 1.01 -3.87
CA ILE A 91 -8.29 0.75 -4.86
C ILE A 91 -9.57 1.52 -4.53
N ALA A 92 -9.97 1.55 -3.27
CA ALA A 92 -11.21 2.20 -2.85
C ALA A 92 -11.16 3.72 -3.06
N ASN A 93 -10.23 4.40 -2.39
CA ASN A 93 -10.10 5.86 -2.42
C ASN A 93 -8.74 6.27 -1.81
N PHE A 94 -7.99 7.16 -2.47
CA PHE A 94 -6.68 7.58 -1.95
C PHE A 94 -6.75 8.28 -0.61
N SER A 95 -7.88 8.90 -0.24
CA SER A 95 -8.07 9.52 1.07
C SER A 95 -7.98 8.50 2.21
N PHE A 96 -8.59 7.31 2.05
CA PHE A 96 -8.48 6.24 3.04
C PHE A 96 -7.03 5.76 3.17
N PHE A 97 -6.37 5.53 2.03
CA PHE A 97 -4.99 5.07 1.99
C PHE A 97 -4.02 6.08 2.61
N THR A 98 -4.11 7.36 2.21
CA THR A 98 -3.21 8.42 2.67
C THR A 98 -3.39 8.71 4.16
N SER A 99 -4.62 8.63 4.68
CA SER A 99 -4.90 8.77 6.11
C SER A 99 -4.19 7.70 6.93
N LEU A 100 -4.35 6.43 6.56
CA LEU A 100 -3.68 5.32 7.25
C LEU A 100 -2.16 5.38 7.07
N LEU A 101 -1.69 5.76 5.88
CA LEU A 101 -0.26 5.95 5.61
C LEU A 101 0.33 7.04 6.52
N MET A 102 -0.33 8.18 6.66
CA MET A 102 0.17 9.25 7.52
C MET A 102 0.19 8.85 8.98
N PHE A 103 -0.83 8.14 9.45
CA PHE A 103 -0.81 7.53 10.77
C PHE A 103 0.36 6.57 10.95
N PHE A 104 0.60 5.67 9.98
CA PHE A 104 1.72 4.73 10.03
C PHE A 104 3.08 5.45 10.06
N LEU A 105 3.30 6.45 9.21
CA LEU A 105 4.57 7.18 9.12
C LEU A 105 4.84 8.00 10.39
N SER A 106 3.85 8.76 10.86
CA SER A 106 3.96 9.58 12.06
C SER A 106 4.20 8.72 13.31
N SER A 107 3.40 7.68 13.51
CA SER A 107 3.55 6.76 14.65
C SER A 107 4.89 6.01 14.59
N SER A 108 5.39 5.62 13.40
CA SER A 108 6.70 4.97 13.26
C SER A 108 7.83 5.89 13.67
N LYS A 109 7.75 7.19 13.33
CA LYS A 109 8.73 8.20 13.73
C LYS A 109 8.69 8.41 15.25
N LEU A 110 7.49 8.51 15.83
CA LEU A 110 7.31 8.68 17.27
C LEU A 110 7.77 7.45 18.07
N THR A 111 7.58 6.25 17.54
CA THR A 111 8.01 5.01 18.20
C THR A 111 9.52 4.97 18.38
N LYS A 112 10.27 5.40 17.35
CA LYS A 112 11.74 5.48 17.37
C LYS A 112 12.29 6.63 18.18
N TRP A 113 11.49 7.65 18.46
CA TRP A 113 11.91 8.78 19.28
C TRP A 113 12.28 8.30 20.69
N LYS A 114 13.47 8.71 21.14
CA LYS A 114 14.09 8.27 22.41
C LYS A 114 14.18 6.74 22.57
N GLY A 115 14.38 6.00 21.48
CA GLY A 115 14.48 4.53 21.48
C GLY A 115 15.55 3.98 22.46
N GLU A 116 16.70 4.65 22.58
CA GLU A 116 17.78 4.25 23.51
C GLU A 116 17.35 4.30 24.98
N VAL A 117 16.51 5.28 25.35
CA VAL A 117 15.97 5.37 26.71
C VAL A 117 14.96 4.25 26.94
N LYS A 118 14.07 4.00 25.97
CA LYS A 118 13.07 2.93 26.04
C LYS A 118 13.73 1.55 26.15
N LYS A 119 14.81 1.32 25.40
CA LYS A 119 15.59 0.08 25.44
C LYS A 119 16.19 -0.23 26.82
N ARG A 120 16.50 0.80 27.63
CA ARG A 120 17.01 0.64 29.00
C ARG A 120 15.91 0.38 30.03
N LEU A 121 14.68 0.81 29.73
CA LEU A 121 13.54 0.75 30.66
C LEU A 121 12.64 -0.46 30.42
N ASP A 122 12.59 -0.95 29.17
CA ASP A 122 11.68 -2.01 28.74
C ASP A 122 12.48 -3.23 28.26
N SER A 123 12.34 -4.34 29.00
CA SER A 123 12.99 -5.62 28.68
C SER A 123 12.44 -6.27 27.41
N GLU A 124 11.23 -5.89 26.97
CA GLU A 124 10.58 -6.41 25.76
C GLU A 124 10.74 -5.49 24.54
N TYR A 125 11.63 -4.48 24.64
CA TYR A 125 11.82 -3.49 23.58
C TYR A 125 12.17 -4.13 22.23
N LYS A 126 11.30 -3.93 21.24
CA LYS A 126 11.54 -4.33 19.85
C LYS A 126 12.25 -3.22 19.09
N GLU A 127 13.42 -3.52 18.54
CA GLU A 127 14.19 -2.57 17.75
C GLU A 127 13.37 -2.03 16.57
N GLY A 128 13.20 -0.70 16.51
CA GLY A 128 12.43 -0.02 15.46
C GLY A 128 10.91 -0.06 15.63
N GLY A 129 10.41 -0.73 16.69
CA GLY A 129 8.99 -0.86 16.98
C GLY A 129 8.25 -1.77 16.01
N GLN A 130 8.80 -2.95 15.73
CA GLN A 130 8.26 -3.89 14.75
C GLN A 130 6.80 -4.26 15.04
N ARG A 131 5.92 -3.91 14.10
CA ARG A 131 4.49 -4.23 14.15
C ARG A 131 4.19 -5.53 13.43
N ASN A 132 3.37 -6.37 14.05
CA ASN A 132 2.89 -7.63 13.47
C ASN A 132 1.55 -7.44 12.73
N TRP A 133 1.09 -8.50 12.08
CA TRP A 133 -0.18 -8.48 11.33
C TRP A 133 -1.38 -8.13 12.21
N VAL A 134 -1.41 -8.56 13.48
CA VAL A 134 -2.48 -8.24 14.43
C VAL A 134 -2.56 -6.75 14.66
N GLN A 135 -1.43 -6.09 14.94
CA GLN A 135 -1.37 -4.64 15.13
C GLN A 135 -1.75 -3.88 13.85
N VAL A 136 -1.36 -4.38 12.69
CA VAL A 136 -1.79 -3.78 11.41
C VAL A 136 -3.31 -3.88 11.28
N PHE A 137 -3.90 -5.04 11.58
CA PHE A 137 -5.34 -5.25 11.51
C PHE A 137 -6.09 -4.38 12.54
N CYS A 138 -5.61 -4.28 13.79
CA CYS A 138 -6.21 -3.42 14.80
C CYS A 138 -6.32 -1.95 14.36
N ASN A 139 -5.35 -1.45 13.58
CA ASN A 139 -5.38 -0.07 13.07
C ASN A 139 -6.05 0.05 11.69
N GLY A 140 -6.05 -1.02 10.89
CA GLY A 140 -6.43 -1.00 9.48
C GLY A 140 -7.77 -1.65 9.16
N ALA A 141 -8.34 -2.46 10.05
CA ALA A 141 -9.55 -3.24 9.78
C ALA A 141 -10.78 -2.36 9.54
N VAL A 142 -11.08 -1.45 10.47
CA VAL A 142 -12.24 -0.53 10.33
C VAL A 142 -12.10 0.35 9.08
N PRO A 143 -10.96 1.01 8.79
CA PRO A 143 -10.78 1.70 7.51
C PRO A 143 -10.97 0.80 6.29
N THR A 144 -10.53 -0.46 6.36
CA THR A 144 -10.65 -1.43 5.25
C THR A 144 -12.10 -1.83 5.02
N GLU A 145 -12.85 -2.08 6.09
CA GLU A 145 -14.28 -2.36 6.03
C GLU A 145 -15.05 -1.18 5.42
N LEU A 146 -14.81 0.04 5.91
CA LEU A 146 -15.40 1.26 5.36
C LEU A 146 -15.04 1.46 3.88
N ALA A 147 -13.79 1.16 3.49
CA ALA A 147 -13.36 1.24 2.10
C ALA A 147 -14.06 0.20 1.19
N LEU A 148 -14.32 -1.00 1.69
CA LEU A 148 -15.08 -2.03 0.97
C LEU A 148 -16.55 -1.61 0.81
N LEU A 149 -17.17 -1.08 1.86
CA LEU A 149 -18.54 -0.54 1.81
C LEU A 149 -18.62 0.61 0.80
N TYR A 150 -17.68 1.55 0.85
CA TYR A 150 -17.57 2.64 -0.12
C TYR A 150 -17.48 2.13 -1.56
N MET A 151 -16.66 1.11 -1.81
CA MET A 151 -16.54 0.50 -3.14
C MET A 151 -17.84 -0.14 -3.62
N ILE A 152 -18.63 -0.74 -2.73
CA ILE A 152 -19.92 -1.37 -3.06
C ILE A 152 -20.97 -0.31 -3.38
N GLU A 153 -21.05 0.75 -2.58
CA GLU A 153 -22.09 1.78 -2.70
C GLU A 153 -21.80 2.78 -3.82
N ASN A 154 -20.57 3.29 -3.87
CA ASN A 154 -20.21 4.43 -4.72
C ASN A 154 -19.32 4.02 -5.91
N GLY A 155 -18.71 2.84 -5.84
CA GLY A 155 -17.67 2.40 -6.75
C GLY A 155 -16.27 2.92 -6.37
N PRO A 156 -15.22 2.37 -7.00
CA PRO A 156 -13.84 2.75 -6.72
C PRO A 156 -13.51 4.13 -7.29
N GLY A 157 -12.72 4.90 -6.55
CA GLY A 157 -12.20 6.19 -6.96
C GLY A 157 -12.70 7.38 -6.15
N GLU A 158 -12.14 8.55 -6.40
CA GLU A 158 -12.52 9.78 -5.73
C GLU A 158 -13.73 10.39 -6.45
N ILE A 159 -14.80 10.60 -5.69
CA ILE A 159 -16.06 11.13 -6.18
C ILE A 159 -16.19 12.56 -5.64
N PRO A 160 -16.53 13.55 -6.47
CA PRO A 160 -16.72 14.91 -6.00
C PRO A 160 -17.91 14.98 -5.03
N VAL A 161 -17.77 15.79 -3.99
CA VAL A 161 -18.87 16.03 -3.03
C VAL A 161 -19.94 16.84 -3.74
N ASP A 162 -21.02 16.17 -4.13
CA ASP A 162 -22.21 16.79 -4.72
C ASP A 162 -23.44 16.37 -3.93
N PHE A 163 -23.90 17.21 -3.01
CA PHE A 163 -25.07 16.92 -2.18
C PHE A 163 -26.38 16.78 -2.98
N SER A 164 -26.42 17.22 -4.23
CA SER A 164 -27.61 17.09 -5.08
C SER A 164 -27.73 15.73 -5.77
N LYS A 165 -26.60 15.02 -5.95
CA LYS A 165 -26.54 13.77 -6.75
C LYS A 165 -25.82 12.63 -6.04
N GLN A 166 -24.93 12.92 -5.11
CA GLN A 166 -23.96 11.99 -4.50
C GLN A 166 -23.74 12.36 -3.02
N TYR A 167 -24.75 12.12 -2.19
CA TYR A 167 -24.70 12.41 -0.75
C TYR A 167 -23.75 11.49 0.05
N SER A 168 -23.38 10.34 -0.51
CA SER A 168 -22.49 9.33 0.07
C SER A 168 -21.03 9.45 -0.41
N ALA A 169 -20.66 10.56 -1.06
CA ALA A 169 -19.34 10.76 -1.66
C ALA A 169 -18.20 11.03 -0.64
N SER A 170 -18.50 11.14 0.65
CA SER A 170 -17.53 11.41 1.73
C SER A 170 -17.32 10.22 2.65
#